data_AF-A0A538JPN6-F1
#
_entry.id   AF-A0A538JPN6-F1
#
_cell.length_a   1.000
_cell.length_b   1.000
_cell.length_c   1.000
_cell.angle_alpha   90.00
_cell.angle_beta   90.00
_cell.angle_gamma   90.00
#
_symmetry.space_group_name_H-M   'P 1'
#
loop_
_entity.id
_entity.type
_entity.pdbx_description
1 polymer ?
#
loop_
_entity_poly.entity_id
_entity_poly.type
_entity_poly.pdbx_seq_one_letter_code
_entity_poly.pdbx_strand_id
1 'polypeptide(L)'
;MGAYEQQVAALLEQAKSLEEEVVQLRRKLQEAPKRVRTLEERLLETKGQLAQAVSQNEKLSYTLREAREHISELREEVEKLTQPPSAYGTFLARNDDGTVDVFSGGRKMRVALHPELDTEDLRRGQEVVLNESLNVVLARSTEVSGEVVTLKEMLDDGARALIVGRADEERVVELADELLGQKLRAG
;
A
#
# COMPACT_ATOMS: atom_id res chain seq x y z
N MET A 1 25.60 93.07 34.07
CA MET A 1 24.21 92.60 33.87
C MET A 1 24.10 91.57 32.75
N GLY A 2 24.70 91.78 31.56
CA GLY A 2 24.57 90.84 30.43
C GLY A 2 25.04 89.38 30.64
N ALA A 3 26.07 89.11 31.45
CA ALA A 3 26.52 87.74 31.73
C ALA A 3 25.52 86.93 32.58
N TYR A 4 24.81 87.61 33.49
CA TYR A 4 23.78 86.98 34.33
C TYR A 4 22.51 86.69 33.51
N GLU A 5 22.14 87.60 32.60
CA GLU A 5 21.03 87.40 31.66
C GLU A 5 21.29 86.26 30.66
N GLN A 6 22.52 86.15 30.13
CA GLN A 6 22.91 85.02 29.27
C GLN A 6 22.88 83.69 30.02
N GLN A 7 23.30 83.66 31.29
CA GLN A 7 23.28 82.46 32.10
C GLN A 7 21.85 82.03 32.47
N VAL A 8 20.96 82.99 32.76
CA VAL A 8 19.53 82.72 32.97
C VAL A 8 18.86 82.22 31.69
N ALA A 9 19.16 82.82 30.53
CA ALA A 9 18.61 82.37 29.24
C ALA A 9 19.05 80.93 28.90
N ALA A 10 20.33 80.60 29.09
CA ALA A 10 20.84 79.25 28.87
C ALA A 10 20.18 78.21 29.80
N LEU A 11 19.97 78.57 31.08
CA LEU A 11 19.28 77.71 32.04
C LEU A 11 17.80 77.49 31.68
N LEU A 12 17.11 78.51 31.17
CA LEU A 12 15.72 78.39 30.72
C LEU A 12 15.59 77.48 29.49
N GLU A 13 16.51 77.61 28.53
CA GLU A 13 16.59 76.73 27.35
C GLU A 13 16.81 75.27 27.77
N GLN A 14 17.73 75.05 28.72
CA GLN A 14 18.04 73.72 29.24
C GLN A 14 16.88 73.12 30.05
N ALA A 15 16.19 73.93 30.86
CA ALA A 15 14.98 73.52 31.57
C ALA A 15 13.88 73.09 30.59
N LYS A 16 13.66 73.86 29.52
CA LYS A 16 12.68 73.53 28.48
C LYS A 16 13.02 72.22 27.75
N SER A 17 14.29 71.99 27.40
CA SER A 17 14.74 70.73 26.80
C SER A 17 14.50 69.53 27.73
N LEU A 18 14.80 69.69 29.03
CA LEU A 18 14.58 68.63 30.02
C LEU A 18 13.09 68.36 30.25
N GLU A 19 12.24 69.38 30.24
CA GLU A 19 10.78 69.23 30.31
C GLU A 19 10.22 68.45 29.11
N GLU A 20 10.67 68.77 27.89
CA GLU A 20 10.30 68.04 26.68
C GLU A 20 10.74 66.57 26.75
N GLU A 21 11.96 66.30 27.25
CA GLU A 21 12.47 64.94 27.41
C GLU A 21 11.70 64.14 28.47
N VAL A 22 11.33 64.78 29.60
CA VAL A 22 10.48 64.17 30.64
C VAL A 22 9.10 63.83 30.09
N VAL A 23 8.51 64.69 29.25
CA VAL A 23 7.23 64.42 28.59
C VAL A 23 7.34 63.22 27.65
N GLN A 24 8.41 63.13 26.85
CA GLN A 24 8.64 61.99 25.97
C GLN A 24 8.85 60.68 26.75
N LEU A 25 9.64 60.72 27.81
CA LEU A 25 9.89 59.56 28.67
C LEU A 25 8.62 59.09 29.37
N ARG A 26 7.81 60.01 29.91
CA ARG A 26 6.50 59.70 30.51
C ARG A 26 5.57 59.04 29.51
N ARG A 27 5.52 59.54 28.27
CA ARG A 27 4.70 58.94 27.21
C ARG A 27 5.16 57.52 26.86
N LYS A 28 6.47 57.29 26.71
CA LYS A 28 7.03 55.95 26.49
C LYS A 28 6.74 55.00 27.65
N LEU A 29 6.85 55.48 28.89
CA LEU A 29 6.56 54.71 30.09
C LEU A 29 5.08 54.31 30.18
N GLN A 30 4.17 55.18 29.71
CA GLN A 30 2.74 54.87 29.65
C GLN A 30 2.39 53.85 28.53
N GLU A 31 3.13 53.85 27.42
CA GLU A 31 2.91 52.92 26.30
C GLU A 31 3.53 51.53 26.52
N ALA A 32 4.63 51.45 27.28
CA ALA A 32 5.33 50.20 27.61
C ALA A 32 4.43 49.10 28.23
N PRO A 33 3.62 49.34 29.28
CA PRO A 33 2.80 48.29 29.89
C PRO A 33 1.73 47.73 28.94
N LYS A 34 1.18 48.56 28.03
CA LYS A 34 0.23 48.09 27.01
C LYS A 34 0.90 47.14 26.02
N ARG A 35 2.13 47.47 25.58
CA ARG A 35 2.92 46.60 24.70
C ARG A 35 3.28 45.28 25.37
N VAL A 36 3.74 45.32 26.62
CA VAL A 36 4.07 44.11 27.39
C VAL A 36 2.85 43.21 27.51
N ARG A 37 1.69 43.74 27.90
CA ARG A 37 0.45 42.96 28.00
C ARG A 37 0.04 42.33 26.67
N THR A 38 0.15 43.06 25.57
CA THR A 38 -0.15 42.53 24.22
C THR A 38 0.81 41.39 23.83
N LEU A 39 2.09 41.51 24.18
CA LEU A 39 3.09 40.47 23.94
C LEU A 39 2.84 39.23 24.82
N GLU A 40 2.46 39.42 26.08
CA GLU A 40 2.09 38.32 26.99
C GLU A 40 0.85 37.57 26.49
N GLU A 41 -0.17 38.29 26.03
CA GLU A 41 -1.38 37.70 25.43
C GLU A 41 -1.02 36.86 24.19
N ARG A 42 -0.20 37.39 23.27
CA ARG A 42 0.29 36.64 22.09
C ARG A 42 1.17 35.46 22.47
N LEU A 43 2.02 35.60 23.50
CA LEU A 43 2.86 34.51 23.98
C LEU A 43 2.02 33.38 24.55
N LEU A 44 0.95 33.70 25.28
CA LEU A 44 0.04 32.70 25.83
C LEU A 44 -0.73 31.99 24.70
N GLU A 45 -1.21 32.73 23.72
CA GLU A 45 -1.92 32.18 22.56
C GLU A 45 -1.03 31.23 21.75
N THR A 46 0.19 31.67 21.40
CA THR A 46 1.15 30.85 20.64
C THR A 46 1.59 29.61 21.41
N LYS A 47 1.76 29.68 22.73
CA LYS A 47 2.00 28.49 23.58
C LYS A 47 0.82 27.52 23.56
N GLY A 48 -0.41 28.02 23.57
CA GLY A 48 -1.61 27.20 23.44
C GLY A 48 -1.67 26.46 22.09
N GLN A 49 -1.42 27.18 21.00
CA GLN A 49 -1.34 26.60 19.65
C GLN A 49 -0.24 25.54 19.54
N LEU A 50 0.94 25.81 20.12
CA LEU A 50 2.05 24.84 20.15
C LEU A 50 1.66 23.58 20.92
N ALA A 51 1.06 23.71 22.10
CA ALA A 51 0.60 22.55 22.87
C ALA A 51 -0.44 21.71 22.11
N GLN A 52 -1.38 22.37 21.42
CA GLN A 52 -2.37 21.71 20.57
C GLN A 52 -1.71 20.98 19.39
N ALA A 53 -0.76 21.61 18.71
CA ALA A 53 -0.03 21.01 17.59
C ALA A 53 0.82 19.81 18.04
N VAL A 54 1.46 19.89 19.21
CA VAL A 54 2.21 18.77 19.80
C VAL A 54 1.27 17.60 20.09
N SER A 55 0.14 17.84 20.75
CA SER A 55 -0.86 16.79 21.03
C SER A 55 -1.41 16.14 19.76
N GLN A 56 -1.66 16.93 18.71
CA GLN A 56 -2.05 16.38 17.41
C GLN A 56 -0.95 15.54 16.77
N ASN A 57 0.30 16.00 16.83
CA ASN A 57 1.44 15.27 16.28
C ASN A 57 1.65 13.93 16.99
N GLU A 58 1.52 13.90 18.32
CA GLU A 58 1.56 12.67 19.12
C GLU A 58 0.45 11.70 18.71
N LYS A 59 -0.79 12.19 18.56
CA LYS A 59 -1.93 11.38 18.12
C LYS A 59 -1.72 10.80 16.72
N LEU A 60 -1.28 11.62 15.77
CA LEU A 60 -0.98 11.17 14.40
C LEU A 60 0.16 10.17 14.38
N SER A 61 1.21 10.40 15.17
CA SER A 61 2.35 9.49 15.29
C SER A 61 1.93 8.14 15.90
N TYR A 62 1.01 8.15 16.86
CA TYR A 62 0.42 6.94 17.42
C TYR A 62 -0.37 6.17 16.35
N THR A 63 -1.31 6.82 15.66
CA THR A 63 -2.11 6.18 14.61
C THR A 63 -1.25 5.66 13.45
N LEU A 64 -0.19 6.38 13.08
CA LEU A 64 0.74 5.92 12.05
C LEU A 64 1.51 4.66 12.49
N ARG A 65 1.87 4.57 13.77
CA ARG A 65 2.53 3.38 14.33
C ARG A 65 1.58 2.18 14.33
N GLU A 66 0.35 2.37 14.80
CA GLU A 66 -0.70 1.35 14.80
C GLU A 66 -1.01 0.84 13.38
N ALA A 67 -1.17 1.76 12.41
CA ALA A 67 -1.37 1.38 11.01
C ALA A 67 -0.18 0.59 10.43
N ARG A 68 1.07 0.95 10.81
CA ARG A 68 2.26 0.20 10.39
C ARG A 68 2.32 -1.19 11.01
N GLU A 69 1.93 -1.33 12.27
CA GLU A 69 1.85 -2.63 12.97
C GLU A 69 0.82 -3.53 12.28
N HIS A 70 -0.39 -3.04 12.00
CA HIS A 70 -1.39 -3.80 11.25
C HIS A 70 -0.95 -4.22 9.84
N ILE A 71 -0.23 -3.35 9.12
CA ILE A 71 0.33 -3.73 7.81
C ILE A 71 1.36 -4.86 7.96
N SER A 72 2.17 -4.83 9.03
CA SER A 72 3.14 -5.89 9.30
C SER A 72 2.44 -7.21 9.64
N GLU A 73 1.43 -7.17 10.50
CA GLU A 73 0.61 -8.34 10.86
C GLU A 73 -0.04 -8.97 9.63
N LEU A 74 -0.69 -8.17 8.78
CA LEU A 74 -1.29 -8.64 7.53
C LEU A 74 -0.25 -9.25 6.58
N ARG A 75 0.95 -8.67 6.51
CA ARG A 75 2.04 -9.24 5.69
C ARG A 75 2.51 -10.59 6.23
N GLU A 76 2.64 -10.73 7.55
CA GLU A 76 2.99 -12.00 8.17
C GLU A 76 1.91 -13.07 7.96
N GLU A 77 0.63 -12.69 8.02
CA GLU A 77 -0.49 -13.59 7.70
C GLU A 77 -0.46 -14.04 6.23
N VAL A 78 -0.22 -13.11 5.30
CA VAL A 78 -0.02 -13.43 3.88
C VAL A 78 1.16 -14.38 3.71
N GLU A 79 2.30 -14.11 4.35
CA GLU A 79 3.49 -14.96 4.25
C GLU A 79 3.22 -16.37 4.80
N LYS A 80 2.52 -16.50 5.94
CA LYS A 80 2.10 -17.81 6.48
C LYS A 80 1.20 -18.56 5.51
N LEU A 81 0.25 -17.89 4.85
CA LEU A 81 -0.59 -18.51 3.82
C LEU A 81 0.21 -18.95 2.59
N THR A 82 1.41 -18.43 2.38
CA THR A 82 2.34 -18.88 1.33
C THR A 82 3.32 -19.96 1.77
N GLN A 83 3.35 -20.34 3.07
CA GLN A 83 4.25 -21.40 3.55
C GLN A 83 3.72 -22.81 3.20
N PRO A 84 4.61 -23.78 2.88
CA PRO A 84 4.22 -25.16 2.57
C PRO A 84 3.66 -25.88 3.82
N PRO A 85 2.69 -26.82 3.69
CA PRO A 85 2.42 -27.70 2.55
C PRO A 85 1.37 -27.16 1.58
N SER A 86 1.79 -26.89 0.34
CA SER A 86 0.89 -26.45 -0.73
C SER A 86 0.34 -27.64 -1.52
N ALA A 87 -0.94 -27.57 -1.90
CA ALA A 87 -1.52 -28.55 -2.81
C ALA A 87 -1.19 -28.16 -4.25
N TYR A 88 -0.94 -29.15 -5.12
CA TYR A 88 -0.79 -28.91 -6.54
C TYR A 88 -2.12 -29.13 -7.27
N GLY A 89 -2.29 -28.47 -8.40
CA GLY A 89 -3.41 -28.65 -9.31
C GLY A 89 -3.05 -28.32 -10.75
N THR A 90 -3.95 -28.63 -11.67
CA THR A 90 -3.80 -28.32 -13.10
C THR A 90 -4.74 -27.17 -13.46
N PHE A 91 -4.22 -26.13 -14.09
CA PHE A 91 -5.04 -25.03 -14.60
C PHE A 91 -5.82 -25.46 -15.84
N LEU A 92 -7.14 -25.20 -15.84
CA LEU A 92 -8.05 -25.60 -16.91
C LEU A 92 -8.50 -24.42 -17.76
N ALA A 93 -9.02 -23.37 -17.12
CA ALA A 93 -9.59 -22.23 -17.81
C ALA A 93 -9.64 -20.99 -16.93
N ARG A 94 -9.64 -19.82 -17.57
CA ARG A 94 -9.97 -18.54 -16.94
C ARG A 94 -11.45 -18.25 -17.07
N ASN A 95 -12.02 -17.63 -16.04
CA ASN A 95 -13.40 -17.16 -16.03
C ASN A 95 -13.47 -15.63 -16.19
N ASP A 96 -14.62 -15.12 -16.67
CA ASP A 96 -14.85 -13.70 -16.91
C ASP A 96 -14.88 -12.85 -15.62
N ASP A 97 -15.12 -13.50 -14.48
CA ASP A 97 -15.14 -12.89 -13.14
C ASP A 97 -13.75 -12.72 -12.51
N GLY A 98 -12.69 -13.09 -13.23
CA GLY A 98 -11.30 -13.05 -12.75
C GLY A 98 -10.90 -14.26 -11.91
N THR A 99 -11.79 -15.24 -11.71
CA THR A 99 -11.43 -16.53 -11.09
C THR A 99 -10.89 -17.50 -12.13
N VAL A 100 -10.34 -18.62 -11.64
CA VAL A 100 -9.82 -19.68 -12.50
C VAL A 100 -10.37 -21.03 -12.10
N ASP A 101 -10.56 -21.88 -13.10
CA ASP A 101 -10.94 -23.27 -12.92
C ASP A 101 -9.66 -24.12 -12.85
N VAL A 102 -9.51 -24.88 -11.77
CA VAL A 102 -8.39 -25.81 -11.56
C VAL A 102 -8.89 -27.22 -11.27
N PHE A 103 -8.07 -28.21 -11.62
CA PHE A 103 -8.27 -29.60 -11.23
C PHE A 103 -7.31 -29.95 -10.10
N SER A 104 -7.83 -30.34 -8.94
CA SER A 104 -7.01 -30.79 -7.81
C SER A 104 -7.76 -31.83 -6.99
N GLY A 105 -7.04 -32.84 -6.48
CA GLY A 105 -7.63 -33.90 -5.65
C GLY A 105 -8.75 -34.69 -6.35
N GLY A 106 -8.70 -34.85 -7.68
CA GLY A 106 -9.68 -35.62 -8.45
C GLY A 106 -11.00 -34.89 -8.76
N ARG A 107 -11.10 -33.59 -8.49
CA ARG A 107 -12.29 -32.78 -8.80
C ARG A 107 -11.94 -31.43 -9.41
N LYS A 108 -12.86 -30.91 -10.23
CA LYS A 108 -12.80 -29.54 -10.75
C LYS A 108 -13.29 -28.57 -9.68
N MET A 109 -12.58 -27.47 -9.49
CA MET A 109 -12.93 -26.40 -8.55
C MET A 109 -12.64 -25.03 -9.17
N ARG A 110 -13.45 -24.04 -8.78
CA ARG A 110 -13.25 -22.64 -9.14
C ARG A 110 -12.60 -21.93 -7.97
N VAL A 111 -11.49 -21.28 -8.21
CA VAL A 111 -10.62 -20.71 -7.17
C VAL A 111 -10.17 -19.29 -7.55
N ALA A 112 -9.80 -18.50 -6.54
CA ALA A 112 -9.25 -17.18 -6.75
C ALA A 112 -7.74 -17.25 -7.02
N LEU A 113 -7.23 -16.21 -7.68
CA LEU A 113 -5.80 -15.99 -7.88
C LEU A 113 -5.25 -15.02 -6.85
N HIS A 114 -4.00 -15.25 -6.47
CA HIS A 114 -3.24 -14.27 -5.72
C HIS A 114 -3.05 -12.99 -6.56
N PRO A 115 -3.21 -11.77 -5.98
CA PRO A 115 -3.13 -10.51 -6.73
C PRO A 115 -1.80 -10.25 -7.45
N GLU A 116 -0.73 -10.95 -7.07
CA GLU A 116 0.59 -10.83 -7.71
C GLU A 116 0.74 -11.68 -8.98
N LEU A 117 -0.21 -12.57 -9.27
CA LEU A 117 -0.19 -13.40 -10.47
C LEU A 117 -1.04 -12.77 -11.57
N ASP A 118 -0.49 -12.68 -12.77
CA ASP A 118 -1.25 -12.33 -13.96
C ASP A 118 -1.91 -13.58 -14.57
N THR A 119 -3.21 -13.46 -14.83
CA THR A 119 -3.99 -14.47 -15.54
C THR A 119 -3.54 -14.72 -16.97
N GLU A 120 -2.94 -13.72 -17.63
CA GLU A 120 -2.52 -13.82 -19.04
C GLU A 120 -1.30 -14.74 -19.21
N ASP A 121 -0.53 -14.96 -18.14
CA ASP A 121 0.65 -15.84 -18.16
C ASP A 121 0.28 -17.32 -17.94
N LEU A 122 -0.97 -17.61 -17.58
CA LEU A 122 -1.44 -18.97 -17.30
C LEU A 122 -1.88 -19.67 -18.58
N ARG A 123 -1.31 -20.85 -18.81
CA ARG A 123 -1.63 -21.72 -19.95
C ARG A 123 -2.38 -22.94 -19.49
N ARG A 124 -3.39 -23.35 -20.26
CA ARG A 124 -4.15 -24.58 -19.99
C ARG A 124 -3.23 -25.79 -19.95
N GLY A 125 -3.40 -26.62 -18.91
CA GLY A 125 -2.58 -27.80 -18.64
C GLY A 125 -1.36 -27.52 -17.75
N GLN A 126 -1.09 -26.26 -17.41
CA GLN A 126 0.02 -25.88 -16.54
C GLN A 126 -0.23 -26.31 -15.07
N GLU A 127 0.83 -26.72 -14.37
CA GLU A 127 0.75 -27.00 -12.93
C GLU A 127 0.69 -25.69 -12.14
N VAL A 128 -0.22 -25.61 -11.19
CA VAL A 128 -0.39 -24.47 -10.28
C VAL A 128 -0.29 -24.93 -8.83
N VAL A 129 0.19 -24.02 -7.98
CA VAL A 129 0.32 -24.22 -6.54
C VAL A 129 -0.84 -23.53 -5.84
N LEU A 130 -1.52 -24.27 -4.97
CA LEU A 130 -2.65 -23.83 -4.18
C LEU A 130 -2.23 -23.66 -2.72
N ASN A 131 -2.65 -22.57 -2.10
CA ASN A 131 -2.49 -22.38 -0.65
C ASN A 131 -3.55 -23.16 0.15
N GLU A 132 -3.54 -23.04 1.48
CA GLU A 132 -4.50 -23.72 2.36
C GLU A 132 -5.96 -23.30 2.11
N SER A 133 -6.19 -22.10 1.58
CA SER A 133 -7.50 -21.61 1.16
C SER A 133 -7.88 -22.02 -0.26
N LEU A 134 -7.08 -22.88 -0.91
CA LEU A 134 -7.22 -23.32 -2.29
C LEU A 134 -7.09 -22.21 -3.34
N ASN A 135 -6.47 -21.08 -3.02
CA ASN A 135 -6.17 -20.02 -3.98
C ASN A 135 -4.87 -20.31 -4.71
N VAL A 136 -4.80 -19.94 -5.99
CA VAL A 136 -3.60 -20.09 -6.81
C VAL A 136 -2.57 -19.03 -6.39
N VAL A 137 -1.41 -19.48 -5.92
CA VAL A 137 -0.31 -18.61 -5.45
C VAL A 137 0.93 -18.66 -6.32
N LEU A 138 1.09 -19.70 -7.14
CA LEU A 138 2.21 -19.82 -8.08
C LEU A 138 1.81 -20.63 -9.31
N ALA A 139 2.32 -20.24 -10.47
CA ALA A 139 2.27 -21.02 -11.70
C ALA A 139 3.63 -21.69 -11.96
N ARG A 140 3.65 -22.98 -12.32
CA ARG A 140 4.86 -23.76 -12.62
C ARG A 140 4.85 -24.22 -14.07
N SER A 141 5.82 -24.99 -14.53
CA SER A 141 5.74 -25.60 -15.86
C SER A 141 4.71 -26.73 -15.88
N THR A 142 4.30 -27.16 -17.07
CA THR A 142 3.49 -28.36 -17.31
C THR A 142 4.10 -29.58 -16.60
N GLU A 143 3.25 -30.48 -16.09
CA GLU A 143 3.71 -31.71 -15.46
C GLU A 143 4.41 -32.60 -16.49
N VAL A 144 5.63 -33.05 -16.17
CA VAL A 144 6.49 -33.83 -17.08
C VAL A 144 6.40 -35.34 -16.85
N SER A 145 5.60 -35.78 -15.88
CA SER A 145 5.40 -37.17 -15.51
C SER A 145 3.91 -37.48 -15.49
N GLY A 146 3.51 -38.68 -15.90
CA GLY A 146 2.09 -39.04 -15.95
C GLY A 146 1.82 -40.38 -16.65
N GLU A 147 0.55 -40.65 -16.90
CA GLU A 147 0.12 -41.80 -17.67
C GLU A 147 0.38 -41.57 -19.18
N VAL A 148 0.98 -42.58 -19.83
CA VAL A 148 1.14 -42.59 -21.28
C VAL A 148 -0.05 -43.30 -21.90
N VAL A 149 -0.67 -42.63 -22.87
CA VAL A 149 -1.89 -43.07 -23.56
C VAL A 149 -1.70 -42.94 -25.07
N THR A 150 -2.44 -43.73 -25.83
CA THR A 150 -2.47 -43.63 -27.29
C THR A 150 -3.54 -42.64 -27.73
N LEU A 151 -3.19 -41.69 -28.60
CA LEU A 151 -4.15 -40.81 -29.25
C LEU A 151 -4.89 -41.59 -30.34
N LYS A 152 -6.21 -41.72 -30.22
CA LYS A 152 -7.05 -42.40 -31.22
C LYS A 152 -7.51 -41.44 -32.31
N GLU A 153 -8.15 -40.35 -31.91
CA GLU A 153 -8.60 -39.30 -32.82
C GLU A 153 -8.72 -37.94 -32.12
N MET A 154 -8.67 -36.89 -32.93
CA MET A 154 -8.96 -35.51 -32.50
C MET A 154 -10.44 -35.23 -32.71
N LEU A 155 -11.09 -34.56 -31.75
CA LEU A 155 -12.47 -34.12 -31.90
C LEU A 155 -12.56 -32.86 -32.78
N ASP A 156 -13.75 -32.60 -33.33
CA ASP A 156 -14.01 -31.51 -34.28
C ASP A 156 -13.67 -30.11 -33.73
N ASP A 157 -13.64 -29.94 -32.41
CA ASP A 157 -13.29 -28.68 -31.76
C ASP A 157 -11.78 -28.38 -31.75
N GLY A 158 -10.93 -29.37 -32.11
CA GLY A 158 -9.48 -29.25 -32.13
C GLY A 158 -8.82 -29.05 -30.76
N ALA A 159 -9.60 -29.03 -29.68
CA ALA A 159 -9.15 -28.77 -28.31
C ALA A 159 -9.30 -29.99 -27.40
N ARG A 160 -10.04 -31.01 -27.85
CA ARG A 160 -10.22 -32.29 -27.18
C ARG A 160 -9.83 -33.46 -28.07
N ALA A 161 -9.45 -34.56 -27.43
CA ALA A 161 -8.97 -35.76 -28.07
C ALA A 161 -9.56 -37.01 -27.42
N LEU A 162 -9.82 -38.04 -28.22
CA LEU A 162 -10.13 -39.38 -27.75
C LEU A 162 -8.83 -40.15 -27.57
N ILE A 163 -8.56 -40.60 -26.34
CA ILE A 163 -7.38 -41.37 -25.98
C ILE A 163 -7.77 -42.80 -25.56
N VAL A 164 -6.82 -43.71 -25.70
CA VAL A 164 -6.92 -45.11 -25.24
C VAL A 164 -5.83 -45.35 -24.19
N GLY A 165 -6.26 -45.75 -22.99
CA GLY A 165 -5.37 -46.12 -21.88
C GLY A 165 -4.87 -47.57 -21.94
N ARG A 166 -4.16 -48.01 -20.90
CA ARG A 166 -3.48 -49.33 -20.87
C ARG A 166 -4.41 -50.56 -20.91
N ALA A 167 -5.70 -50.38 -20.66
CA ALA A 167 -6.69 -51.46 -20.59
C ALA A 167 -7.82 -51.26 -21.62
N ASP A 168 -7.49 -50.69 -22.79
CA ASP A 168 -8.45 -50.29 -23.84
C ASP A 168 -9.55 -49.35 -23.33
N GLU A 169 -9.27 -48.61 -22.24
CA GLU A 169 -10.20 -47.62 -21.72
C GLU A 169 -10.19 -46.37 -22.60
N GLU A 170 -11.36 -46.01 -23.11
CA GLU A 170 -11.51 -44.81 -23.94
C GLU A 170 -11.93 -43.63 -23.06
N ARG A 171 -11.18 -42.53 -23.16
CA ARG A 171 -11.48 -41.28 -22.45
C ARG A 171 -11.34 -40.09 -23.38
N VAL A 172 -12.18 -39.08 -23.16
CA VAL A 172 -12.03 -37.77 -23.80
C VAL A 172 -11.20 -36.89 -22.88
N VAL A 173 -10.14 -36.31 -23.41
CA VAL A 173 -9.25 -35.40 -22.69
C VAL A 173 -9.18 -34.04 -23.37
N GLU A 174 -8.83 -33.05 -22.57
CA GLU A 174 -8.57 -31.68 -22.98
C GLU A 174 -7.07 -31.50 -23.27
N LEU A 175 -6.73 -30.89 -24.41
CA LEU A 175 -5.33 -30.65 -24.77
C LEU A 175 -4.76 -29.44 -24.05
N ALA A 176 -3.53 -29.57 -23.55
CA ALA A 176 -2.76 -28.43 -23.08
C ALA A 176 -2.49 -27.45 -24.23
N ASP A 177 -2.37 -26.15 -23.92
CA ASP A 177 -2.20 -25.11 -24.94
C ASP A 177 -0.97 -25.34 -25.82
N GLU A 178 0.09 -25.93 -25.25
CA GLU A 178 1.33 -26.24 -25.97
C GLU A 178 1.13 -27.28 -27.08
N LEU A 179 0.11 -28.13 -26.97
CA LEU A 179 -0.19 -29.18 -27.95
C LEU A 179 -1.17 -28.71 -29.04
N LEU A 180 -1.84 -27.57 -28.84
CA LEU A 180 -2.77 -27.02 -29.82
C LEU A 180 -2.02 -26.61 -31.09
N GLY A 181 -2.52 -27.05 -32.25
CA GLY A 181 -1.90 -26.78 -33.55
C GLY A 181 -0.66 -27.62 -33.88
N GLN A 182 -0.19 -28.48 -32.96
CA GLN A 182 0.86 -29.45 -33.29
C GLN A 182 0.30 -30.65 -34.06
N LYS A 183 1.11 -31.26 -34.93
CA LYS A 183 0.74 -32.52 -35.60
C LYS A 183 0.91 -33.69 -34.64
N LEU A 184 -0.15 -34.01 -33.91
CA LEU A 184 -0.24 -35.22 -33.11
C LEU A 184 -0.52 -36.42 -34.03
N ARG A 185 0.31 -37.46 -33.95
CA ARG A 185 0.12 -38.69 -34.72
C ARG A 185 -0.67 -39.68 -33.87
N ALA A 186 -1.74 -40.25 -34.44
CA ALA A 186 -2.41 -41.40 -33.85
C ALA A 186 -1.52 -42.64 -33.93
N GLY A 187 -1.46 -43.42 -32.85
CA GLY A 187 -0.61 -44.60 -32.73
C GLY A 187 -0.40 -45.06 -31.31
#